data_AF-A0A419EY46-F1
#
_entry.id   AF-A0A419EY46-F1
#
_cell.length_a   1.000
_cell.length_b   1.000
_cell.length_c   1.000
_cell.angle_alpha   90.00
_cell.angle_beta   90.00
_cell.angle_gamma   90.00
#
_symmetry.space_group_name_H-M   'P 1'
#
loop_
_entity.id
_entity.type
_entity.pdbx_description
1 polymer ?
#
loop_
_entity_poly.entity_id
_entity_poly.type
_entity_poly.pdbx_seq_one_letter_code
_entity_poly.pdbx_strand_id
1 'polypeptide(L)' 'MTTVKISPKYQVVIPKEIRKKLNLKPGQKMQILDFGERIEFILLKNIREARGFLKGIDLSLEREEDRI' A
#
# COMPACT_ATOMS: atom_id res chain seq x y z
N MET A 1 -15.49 -6.27 12.19
CA MET A 1 -15.28 -4.81 12.15
C MET A 1 -14.45 -4.44 13.37
N THR A 2 -13.29 -3.80 13.18
CA THR A 2 -12.37 -3.51 14.28
C THR A 2 -12.31 -2.01 14.48
N THR A 3 -12.93 -1.52 15.54
CA THR A 3 -12.97 -0.09 15.89
C THR A 3 -11.85 0.22 16.87
N VAL A 4 -11.14 1.32 16.65
CA VAL A 4 -10.04 1.78 17.49
C VAL A 4 -10.28 3.23 17.91
N LYS A 5 -9.74 3.62 19.07
CA LYS A 5 -9.80 5.00 19.55
C LYS A 5 -8.57 5.78 19.10
N ILE A 6 -8.76 7.07 18.88
CA ILE A 6 -7.68 8.02 18.64
C ILE A 6 -7.03 8.38 19.99
N SER A 7 -5.71 8.29 20.08
CA SER A 7 -4.97 8.67 21.29
C SER A 7 -4.89 10.20 21.45
N PRO A 8 -4.50 10.74 22.62
CA PRO A 8 -4.38 12.19 22.82
C PRO A 8 -3.41 12.89 21.86
N LYS A 9 -2.47 12.14 21.25
CA LYS A 9 -1.54 12.64 20.24
C LYS A 9 -2.02 12.39 18.81
N TYR A 10 -3.32 12.15 18.64
CA TYR A 10 -3.95 11.82 17.37
C TYR A 10 -3.39 10.56 16.70
N GLN A 11 -2.87 9.62 17.49
CA GLN A 11 -2.34 8.36 16.96
C GLN A 11 -3.43 7.29 16.94
N VAL A 12 -3.50 6.53 15.85
CA VAL A 12 -4.35 5.36 15.72
C VAL A 12 -3.49 4.10 15.83
N VAL A 13 -3.77 3.26 16.82
CA VAL A 13 -3.06 1.98 16.98
C VAL A 13 -3.59 0.99 15.97
N ILE A 14 -2.73 0.51 15.07
CA ILE A 14 -3.11 -0.53 14.10
C ILE A 14 -3.28 -1.87 14.82
N PRO A 15 -4.48 -2.48 14.82
CA PRO A 15 -4.75 -3.75 15.48
C PRO A 15 -3.86 -4.89 14.97
N LYS A 16 -3.61 -5.88 15.84
CA LYS A 16 -2.74 -7.04 15.54
C LYS A 16 -3.17 -7.79 14.28
N GLU A 17 -4.47 -7.93 14.06
CA GLU A 17 -5.05 -8.63 12.90
C GLU A 17 -4.68 -7.93 11.59
N ILE A 18 -4.81 -6.60 11.53
CA ILE A 18 -4.45 -5.81 10.34
C ILE A 18 -2.94 -5.85 10.11
N ARG A 19 -2.13 -5.73 11.17
CA ARG A 19 -0.67 -5.85 11.07
C ARG A 19 -0.24 -7.18 10.46
N LYS A 20 -0.86 -8.28 10.87
CA LYS A 20 -0.58 -9.61 10.32
C LYS A 20 -1.05 -9.75 8.88
N LYS A 21 -2.29 -9.33 8.58
CA LYS A 21 -2.89 -9.44 7.24
C LYS A 21 -2.09 -8.69 6.18
N LEU A 22 -1.59 -7.49 6.52
CA LEU A 22 -0.81 -6.65 5.63
C LEU A 22 0.71 -6.81 5.79
N ASN A 23 1.16 -7.74 6.64
CA ASN A 23 2.57 -7.97 6.98
C ASN A 23 3.34 -6.67 7.31
N LEU A 24 2.72 -5.82 8.13
CA LEU A 24 3.27 -4.52 8.49
C LEU A 24 4.49 -4.67 9.40
N LYS A 25 5.53 -3.88 9.14
CA LYS A 25 6.76 -3.82 9.93
C LYS A 25 6.94 -2.43 10.54
N PRO A 26 7.45 -2.32 11.78
CA PRO A 26 7.81 -1.02 12.35
C PRO A 26 8.77 -0.26 11.45
N GLY A 27 8.58 1.06 11.33
CA GLY A 27 9.40 1.94 10.48
C GLY A 27 9.00 2.01 9.01
N GLN A 28 8.00 1.24 8.56
CA GLN A 28 7.42 1.42 7.23
C GLN A 28 6.80 2.80 7.08
N LYS A 29 6.99 3.40 5.90
CA LYS A 29 6.37 4.68 5.56
C LYS A 29 4.98 4.43 4.99
N MET A 30 4.02 5.25 5.39
CA MET A 30 2.68 5.29 4.83
C MET A 30 2.38 6.70 4.35
N GLN A 31 1.64 6.81 3.26
CA GLN A 31 1.03 8.03 2.80
C GLN A 31 -0.41 8.06 3.29
N ILE A 32 -0.88 9.23 3.68
CA ILE A 32 -2.27 9.47 4.05
C ILE A 32 -2.91 10.27 2.92
N LEU A 33 -4.06 9.81 2.44
CA LEU A 33 -4.93 10.57 1.55
C LEU A 33 -6.21 10.92 2.28
N ASP A 34 -6.69 12.15 2.08
CA ASP A 34 -8.02 12.58 2.52
C ASP A 34 -9.02 12.34 1.39
N PHE A 35 -10.08 11.60 1.66
CA PHE A 35 -11.12 11.27 0.71
C PHE A 35 -12.50 11.50 1.33
N GLY A 36 -12.93 12.78 1.32
CA GLY A 36 -14.23 13.21 1.81
C GLY A 36 -14.34 13.05 3.33
N GLU A 37 -15.03 12.01 3.79
CA GLU A 37 -15.26 11.74 5.22
C GLU A 37 -14.36 10.63 5.78
N ARG A 38 -13.40 10.13 5.00
CA ARG A 38 -12.44 9.10 5.43
C ARG A 38 -11.03 9.43 5.01
N ILE A 39 -10.08 8.90 5.78
CA ILE A 39 -8.67 8.88 5.40
C ILE A 39 -8.26 7.47 4.95
N GLU A 40 -7.43 7.41 3.92
CA GLU A 40 -6.86 6.17 3.41
C GLU A 40 -5.35 6.15 3.66
N PHE A 41 -4.85 5.03 4.19
CA PHE A 41 -3.42 4.82 4.43
C PHE A 41 -2.85 3.91 3.35
N ILE A 42 -1.90 4.43 2.58
CA ILE A 42 -1.23 3.70 1.51
C ILE A 42 0.19 3.38 1.94
N LEU A 43 0.59 2.11 1.87
CA LEU A 43 1.97 1.71 2.13
C LEU A 43 2.88 2.24 1.03
N LEU A 44 3.87 3.05 1.40
CA LEU A 44 4.90 3.49 0.47
C LEU A 44 5.96 2.41 0.34
N LYS A 45 5.99 1.76 -0.82
CA LYS A 45 7.06 0.83 -1.19
C LYS A 45 8.17 1.59 -1.90
N ASN A 46 9.42 1.22 -1.63
CA ASN A 46 10.54 1.81 -2.35
C ASN A 46 10.50 1.30 -3.79
N ILE A 47 10.58 2.20 -4.78
CA ILE A 47 10.59 1.80 -6.20
C ILE A 47 11.75 0.85 -6.53
N ARG A 48 12.86 0.91 -5.77
CA ARG A 48 13.98 -0.03 -5.90
C ARG A 48 13.57 -1.47 -5.57
N GLU A 49 12.62 -1.69 -4.67
CA GLU A 49 12.10 -3.02 -4.34
C GLU A 49 11.23 -3.61 -5.46
N ALA A 50 10.70 -2.77 -6.36
CA ALA A 50 9.92 -3.24 -7.51
C ALA A 50 10.80 -3.78 -8.64
N ARG A 51 12.13 -3.60 -8.58
CA ARG A 51 13.05 -4.09 -9.61
C ARG A 51 12.96 -5.61 -9.73
N GLY A 52 12.73 -6.10 -10.95
CA GLY A 52 12.63 -7.52 -11.22
C GLY A 52 11.31 -8.17 -10.82
N PHE A 53 10.32 -7.41 -10.33
CA PHE A 53 9.00 -7.94 -9.98
C PHE A 53 8.25 -8.52 -11.19
N LEU A 54 8.48 -7.98 -12.39
CA LEU A 54 7.91 -8.47 -13.65
C LEU A 54 8.81 -9.51 -14.36
N LYS A 55 9.84 -10.04 -13.69
CA LYS A 55 10.73 -11.02 -14.31
C LYS A 55 9.96 -12.30 -14.60
N GLY A 56 9.89 -12.70 -15.87
CA GLY A 56 9.25 -13.94 -16.30
C GLY A 56 7.76 -13.83 -16.63
N ILE A 57 7.21 -12.61 -16.73
CA ILE A 57 5.89 -12.44 -17.33
C ILE A 57 5.93 -12.78 -18.82
N ASP A 58 4.83 -13.30 -19.34
CA ASP A 58 4.64 -13.44 -20.78
C ASP A 58 4.59 -12.04 -21.42
N LEU A 59 5.39 -11.84 -22.45
CA LEU A 59 5.49 -10.60 -23.22
C LEU A 59 4.74 -10.70 -24.55
N SER A 60 4.06 -11.83 -24.82
CA SER A 60 3.19 -11.99 -25.97
C SER A 60 1.96 -11.08 -25.81
N LEU A 61 2.02 -9.91 -26.43
CA LEU A 61 0.96 -8.91 -26.42
C LEU A 61 0.78 -8.41 -27.85
N GLU A 62 -0.46 -8.45 -28.35
CA GLU A 62 -0.81 -7.75 -29.58
C GLU A 62 -0.67 -6.24 -29.34
N ARG A 63 0.17 -5.59 -30.15
CA ARG A 63 0.36 -4.14 -30.12
C ARG A 63 -0.52 -3.50 -31.18
N GLU A 64 -1.20 -2.41 -30.82
CA GLU A 64 -1.88 -1.55 -31.80
C GLU A 64 -0.86 -0.90 -32.74
N GLU A 65 -1.27 -0.57 -33.98
CA GLU A 65 -0.37 -0.04 -35.03
C GLU A 65 0.34 1.25 -34.62
N ASP A 66 -0.26 2.07 -33.75
CA ASP A 66 0.29 3.33 -33.23
C ASP A 66 1.30 3.13 -32.08
N ARG A 67 1.50 1.89 -31.64
CA ARG A 67 2.37 1.52 -30.51
C ARG A 67 3.57 0.65 -30.91
N ILE A 68 3.92 0.64 -32.21
CA ILE A 68 5.14 0.00 -32.76
C ILE A 68 6.30 1.00 -32.77
#